data_AF-A0A2P4SLU2-F1
#
_entry.id   AF-A0A2P4SLU2-F1
#
_cell.length_a   1.000
_cell.length_b   1.000
_cell.length_c   1.000
_cell.angle_alpha   90.00
_cell.angle_beta   90.00
_cell.angle_gamma   90.00
#
_symmetry.space_group_name_H-M   'P 1'
#
loop_
_entity.id
_entity.type
_entity.pdbx_description
1 polymer ?
#
loop_
_entity_poly.entity_id
_entity_poly.type
_entity_poly.pdbx_seq_one_letter_code
_entity_poly.pdbx_strand_id
1 'polypeptide(L)'
;MVSRAPYLLLFSVERLDNRLAFFKNELGLSVKKTKDLVIRFPRLLTGKLEPVKENLQVCQVEFGFERNEVQQIAFKTPKILTAS
;
A
#
# COMPACT_ATOMS: atom_id res chain seq x y z
N MET A 1 2.28 0.87 15.37
CA MET A 1 1.32 1.14 14.27
C MET A 1 0.42 2.32 14.60
N VAL A 2 -0.36 2.26 15.69
CA VAL A 2 -1.32 3.32 16.06
C VAL A 2 -0.66 4.69 16.25
N SER A 3 0.54 4.76 16.86
CA SER A 3 1.29 6.02 17.01
C SER A 3 1.66 6.71 15.69
N ARG A 4 1.73 5.97 14.58
CA ARG A 4 2.08 6.50 13.24
C ARG A 4 0.84 6.74 12.35
N ALA A 5 -0.30 6.18 12.73
CA ALA A 5 -1.59 6.29 12.07
C ALA A 5 -2.72 6.28 13.14
N PRO A 6 -2.97 7.42 13.82
CA PRO A 6 -3.88 7.47 14.96
C PRO A 6 -5.33 7.12 14.57
N TYR A 7 -5.73 7.43 13.34
CA TYR A 7 -7.05 7.11 12.81
C TYR A 7 -7.26 5.62 12.50
N LEU A 8 -6.24 4.77 12.63
CA LEU A 8 -6.33 3.34 12.29
C LEU A 8 -7.43 2.62 13.09
N LEU A 9 -7.59 2.97 14.37
CA LEU A 9 -8.59 2.37 15.26
C LEU A 9 -10.02 2.89 14.99
N LEU A 10 -10.15 3.92 14.15
CA LEU A 10 -11.45 4.48 13.74
C LEU A 10 -12.11 3.66 12.63
N PHE A 11 -11.37 2.74 12.00
CA PHE A 11 -11.88 1.89 10.93
C PHE A 11 -12.48 0.61 11.52
N SER A 12 -13.60 0.15 10.95
CA SER A 12 -14.15 -1.16 11.27
C SER A 12 -13.17 -2.27 10.86
N VAL A 13 -13.23 -3.40 11.55
CA VAL A 13 -12.41 -4.59 11.24
C VAL A 13 -12.60 -5.01 9.78
N GLU A 14 -13.84 -4.98 9.29
CA GLU A 14 -14.17 -5.28 7.89
C GLU A 14 -13.49 -4.31 6.91
N ARG A 15 -13.48 -2.99 7.20
CA ARG A 15 -12.76 -2.01 6.37
C ARG A 15 -11.25 -2.24 6.37
N LEU A 16 -10.68 -2.63 7.51
CA LEU A 16 -9.25 -2.93 7.59
C LEU A 16 -8.91 -4.18 6.77
N ASP A 17 -9.74 -5.22 6.85
CA ASP A 17 -9.52 -6.46 6.10
C ASP A 17 -9.64 -6.24 4.59
N ASN A 18 -10.67 -5.50 4.15
CA ASN A 18 -10.83 -5.12 2.74
C ASN A 18 -9.62 -4.34 2.21
N ARG A 19 -9.04 -3.45 3.02
CA ARG A 19 -7.85 -2.68 2.64
C ARG A 19 -6.59 -3.56 2.59
N LEU A 20 -6.43 -4.49 3.52
CA LEU A 20 -5.33 -5.46 3.48
C LEU A 20 -5.41 -6.35 2.24
N ALA A 21 -6.62 -6.80 1.89
CA ALA A 21 -6.87 -7.56 0.66
C ALA A 21 -6.53 -6.73 -0.59
N PHE A 22 -6.90 -5.44 -0.62
CA PHE A 22 -6.54 -4.52 -1.70
C PHE A 22 -5.02 -4.45 -1.90
N PHE A 23 -4.23 -4.16 -0.85
CA PHE A 23 -2.77 -4.07 -0.98
C PHE A 23 -2.13 -5.40 -1.36
N LYS A 24 -2.68 -6.54 -0.91
CA LYS A 24 -2.21 -7.86 -1.33
C LYS A 24 -2.44 -8.08 -2.83
N ASN A 25 -3.61 -7.72 -3.34
CA ASN A 25 -3.99 -7.97 -4.73
C ASN A 25 -3.27 -7.02 -5.71
N GLU A 26 -3.22 -5.73 -5.38
CA GLU A 26 -2.57 -4.72 -6.23
C GLU A 26 -1.07 -4.95 -6.32
N LEU A 27 -0.40 -5.12 -5.17
CA LEU A 27 1.04 -5.32 -5.13
C LEU A 27 1.43 -6.76 -5.48
N GLY A 28 0.55 -7.76 -5.38
CA GLY A 28 0.89 -9.16 -5.61
C GLY A 28 1.95 -9.71 -4.63
N LEU A 29 2.05 -9.13 -3.43
CA LEU A 29 3.02 -9.51 -2.41
C LEU A 29 2.54 -10.69 -1.57
N SER A 30 3.49 -11.47 -1.03
CA SER A 30 3.20 -12.49 -0.01
C SER A 30 2.60 -11.85 1.24
N VAL A 31 1.68 -12.55 1.91
CA VAL A 31 1.00 -12.09 3.13
C VAL A 31 1.97 -11.55 4.18
N LYS A 32 3.13 -12.20 4.36
CA LYS A 32 4.18 -11.74 5.29
C LYS A 32 4.75 -10.37 4.89
N LYS A 33 5.04 -10.17 3.61
CA LYS A 33 5.58 -8.90 3.08
C LYS A 33 4.53 -7.79 3.13
N THR A 34 3.28 -8.09 2.79
CA THR A 34 2.18 -7.12 2.90
C THR A 34 1.98 -6.66 4.35
N LYS A 35 2.02 -7.60 5.30
CA LYS A 35 1.94 -7.28 6.73
C LYS A 35 3.10 -6.39 7.18
N ASP A 36 4.33 -6.73 6.79
CA ASP A 36 5.53 -5.94 7.13
C ASP A 36 5.48 -4.52 6.52
N LEU A 37 5.00 -4.39 5.29
CA LEU A 37 4.77 -3.10 4.63
C LEU A 37 3.82 -2.21 5.44
N VAL A 38 2.66 -2.77 5.80
CA VAL A 38 1.61 -2.06 6.54
C VAL A 38 2.03 -1.72 7.98
N ILE A 39 2.80 -2.60 8.63
CA ILE A 39 3.34 -2.32 9.97
C ILE A 39 4.32 -1.13 9.92
N ARG A 40 5.18 -1.09 8.91
CA ARG A 40 6.17 -0.01 8.72
C ARG A 40 5.52 1.31 8.31
N PHE A 41 4.53 1.25 7.41
CA PHE A 41 3.82 2.42 6.91
C PHE A 41 2.29 2.27 7.07
N PRO A 42 1.76 2.39 8.31
CA PRO A 42 0.33 2.15 8.60
C PRO A 42 -0.59 3.23 8.01
N ARG A 43 -0.03 4.36 7.56
CA ARG A 43 -0.79 5.41 6.87
C ARG A 43 -1.42 4.94 5.55
N LEU A 44 -0.90 3.86 4.95
CA LEU A 44 -1.50 3.21 3.78
C LEU A 44 -2.92 2.73 4.05
N LEU A 45 -3.19 2.24 5.26
CA LEU A 45 -4.53 1.76 5.62
C LEU A 45 -5.50 2.90 5.90
N THR A 46 -5.00 4.05 6.38
CA THR A 46 -5.86 5.19 6.72
C THR A 46 -6.06 6.17 5.57
N GLY A 47 -5.25 6.06 4.50
CA GLY A 47 -5.28 6.95 3.35
C GLY A 47 -6.33 6.59 2.30
N LYS A 48 -6.40 7.42 1.26
CA LYS A 48 -7.18 7.14 0.05
C LYS A 48 -6.52 6.02 -0.76
N LEU A 49 -7.34 5.15 -1.37
CA LEU A 49 -6.86 4.05 -2.20
C LEU A 49 -6.72 4.44 -3.68
N GLU A 50 -7.45 5.47 -4.12
CA GLU A 50 -7.37 5.97 -5.51
C GLU A 50 -5.93 6.32 -5.93
N PRO A 51 -5.16 7.15 -5.19
CA PRO A 51 -3.80 7.53 -5.60
C PRO A 51 -2.82 6.34 -5.60
N VAL A 52 -3.09 5.32 -4.79
CA VAL A 52 -2.25 4.10 -4.78
C VAL A 52 -2.35 3.39 -6.12
N LYS A 53 -3.56 3.26 -6.66
CA LYS A 53 -3.81 2.58 -7.92
C LYS A 53 -3.24 3.37 -9.09
N GLU A 54 -3.45 4.69 -9.10
CA GLU A 54 -2.91 5.58 -10.12
C GLU A 54 -1.38 5.56 -10.13
N ASN A 55 -0.73 5.71 -8.98
CA ASN A 55 0.74 5.71 -8.92
C ASN A 55 1.34 4.36 -9.34
N LEU A 56 0.68 3.24 -9.03
CA LEU A 56 1.11 1.93 -9.52
C LEU A 56 0.99 1.81 -11.05
N GLN A 57 -0.07 2.36 -11.63
CA GLN A 57 -0.24 2.40 -13.08
C GLN A 57 0.80 3.32 -13.74
N VAL A 58 1.06 4.49 -13.16
CA VAL A 58 2.10 5.41 -13.62
C VAL A 58 3.47 4.74 -13.59
N CYS A 59 3.82 4.01 -12.52
CA CYS A 59 5.07 3.25 -12.46
C CYS A 59 5.21 2.19 -13.57
N GLN A 60 4.12 1.54 -13.96
CA GLN A 60 4.16 0.51 -15.00
C GLN A 60 4.11 1.09 -16.42
N VAL A 61 3.27 2.09 -16.64
CA VAL A 61 2.98 2.64 -17.98
C VAL A 61 3.94 3.75 -18.35
N GLU A 62 4.15 4.72 -17.47
CA GLU A 62 4.99 5.90 -17.79
C GLU A 62 6.47 5.60 -17.59
N PHE A 63 6.81 4.94 -16.47
CA PHE A 63 8.20 4.61 -16.18
C PHE A 63 8.65 3.27 -16.77
N GLY A 64 7.72 2.45 -17.27
CA GLY A 64 8.03 1.17 -17.91
C GLY A 64 8.59 0.10 -16.96
N PHE A 65 8.43 0.25 -15.63
CA PHE A 65 8.95 -0.72 -14.68
C PHE A 65 8.20 -2.05 -14.76
N GLU A 66 8.94 -3.14 -14.63
CA GLU A 66 8.31 -4.45 -14.53
C GLU A 66 7.54 -4.58 -13.21
N ARG A 67 6.52 -5.44 -13.19
CA ARG A 67 5.70 -5.67 -11.98
C ARG A 67 6.53 -6.06 -10.76
N ASN A 68 7.60 -6.82 -10.94
CA ASN A 68 8.52 -7.20 -9.86
C ASN A 68 9.34 -6.00 -9.36
N GLU A 69 9.76 -5.10 -10.24
CA GLU A 69 10.48 -3.88 -9.86
C GLU A 69 9.56 -2.94 -9.09
N VAL A 70 8.34 -2.70 -9.60
CA VAL A 70 7.32 -1.89 -8.91
C VAL A 70 7.04 -2.45 -7.51
N GLN A 71 6.97 -3.78 -7.36
CA GLN A 71 6.85 -4.43 -6.06
C GLN A 71 8.02 -4.11 -5.12
N GLN A 72 9.26 -4.17 -5.61
CA GLN A 72 10.44 -3.83 -4.82
C GLN A 72 10.46 -2.36 -4.41
N ILE A 73 10.14 -1.46 -5.33
CA ILE A 73 10.11 -0.02 -5.10
C ILE A 73 9.01 0.32 -4.08
N ALA A 74 7.79 -0.22 -4.26
CA ALA A 74 6.68 -0.05 -3.34
C ALA A 74 6.99 -0.62 -1.93
N PHE A 75 7.70 -1.75 -1.86
CA PHE A 75 8.09 -2.37 -0.60
C PHE A 75 9.19 -1.60 0.14
N LYS A 76 10.18 -1.07 -0.59
CA LYS A 76 11.30 -0.29 -0.02
C LYS A 76 10.87 1.13 0.34
N THR A 77 10.08 1.76 -0.52
CA THR A 77 9.68 3.17 -0.40
C THR A 77 8.16 3.31 -0.53
N PRO A 78 7.39 2.92 0.50
CA PRO A 78 5.92 2.94 0.45
C PRO A 78 5.31 4.33 0.29
N LYS A 79 6.09 5.40 0.49
CA LYS A 79 5.63 6.79 0.33
C LYS A 79 5.22 7.11 -1.12
N ILE A 80 5.82 6.45 -2.11
CA ILE A 80 5.49 6.65 -3.53
C ILE A 80 4.02 6.30 -3.83
N LEU A 81 3.44 5.35 -3.09
CA LEU A 81 2.06 4.91 -3.27
C LEU A 81 1.04 5.97 -2.83
N THR A 82 1.48 6.95 -2.05
CA THR A 82 0.65 8.03 -1.52
C THR A 82 1.17 9.40 -1.94
N ALA A 83 2.10 9.45 -2.89
CA ALA A 83 2.57 10.71 -3.46
C ALA A 83 1.42 11.37 -4.24
N SER A 84 1.27 12.68 -4.06
CA SER A 84 0.32 13.54 -4.77
C SER A 84 1.10 14.61 -5.51
#